data_AF-A0AAV6KZZ2-F1
#
_entry.id   AF-A0AAV6KZZ2-F1
#
_cell.length_a   1.000
_cell.length_b   1.000
_cell.length_c   1.000
_cell.angle_alpha   90.00
_cell.angle_beta   90.00
_cell.angle_gamma   90.00
#
_symmetry.space_group_name_H-M   'P 1'
#
loop_
_entity.id
_entity.type
_entity.pdbx_description
1 polymer ?
#
loop_
_entity_poly.entity_id
_entity_poly.type
_entity_poly.pdbx_seq_one_letter_code
_entity_poly.pdbx_strand_id
1 'polypeptide(L)'
;MKDLEKIFYGNIVAYDAALLPEAKQEELENVLWRNVFSDDGSSIPDDSGLRAAMSRYVRRESTCLSLTEKEALFSGNFMFTSLENSSSHTPKRTA
;
A
#
# COMPACT_ATOMS: atom_id res chain seq x y z
N MET A 1 16.41 -19.71 -2.10
CA MET A 1 16.34 -18.61 -3.09
C MET A 1 15.08 -18.73 -3.92
N LYS A 2 14.90 -19.82 -4.69
CA LYS A 2 13.70 -20.06 -5.53
C LYS A 2 12.36 -19.97 -4.79
N ASP A 3 12.28 -20.47 -3.55
CA ASP A 3 11.02 -20.42 -2.78
C ASP A 3 10.68 -19.01 -2.29
N LEU A 4 11.69 -18.24 -1.88
CA LEU A 4 11.49 -16.85 -1.46
C LEU A 4 11.07 -15.96 -2.64
N GLU A 5 11.69 -16.17 -3.81
CA GLU A 5 11.29 -15.52 -5.05
C GLU A 5 9.84 -15.85 -5.41
N LYS A 6 9.45 -17.13 -5.30
CA LYS A 6 8.07 -17.56 -5.57
C LYS A 6 7.06 -16.90 -4.64
N ILE A 7 7.37 -16.79 -3.35
CA ILE A 7 6.52 -16.08 -2.38
C ILE A 7 6.43 -14.60 -2.74
N PHE A 8 7.57 -13.96 -3.03
CA PHE A 8 7.62 -12.55 -3.39
C PHE A 8 6.76 -12.26 -4.63
N TYR A 9 7.01 -12.94 -5.75
CA TYR A 9 6.26 -12.71 -6.98
C TYR A 9 4.78 -13.11 -6.87
N GLY A 10 4.47 -14.17 -6.11
CA GLY A 10 3.09 -14.54 -5.82
C GLY A 10 2.34 -13.46 -5.05
N ASN A 11 3.01 -12.79 -4.10
CA ASN A 11 2.43 -11.67 -3.37
C ASN A 11 2.24 -10.45 -4.27
N ILE A 12 3.20 -10.10 -5.13
CA ILE A 12 3.07 -8.99 -6.09
C ILE A 12 1.88 -9.20 -7.01
N VAL A 13 1.70 -10.39 -7.58
CA VAL A 13 0.54 -10.71 -8.44
C VAL A 13 -0.78 -10.54 -7.70
N ALA A 14 -0.83 -10.92 -6.42
CA ALA A 14 -2.04 -10.74 -5.61
C ALA A 14 -2.36 -9.25 -5.34
N TYR A 15 -1.35 -8.41 -5.11
CA TYR A 15 -1.55 -6.97 -4.96
C TYR A 15 -2.02 -6.30 -6.25
N ASP A 16 -1.42 -6.66 -7.38
CA ASP A 16 -1.79 -6.12 -8.70
C ASP A 16 -3.25 -6.41 -9.03
N ALA A 17 -3.68 -7.67 -8.87
CA ALA A 17 -5.07 -8.06 -9.07
C ALA A 17 -6.05 -7.28 -8.17
N ALA A 18 -5.69 -7.05 -6.90
CA ALA A 18 -6.54 -6.34 -5.93
C ALA A 18 -6.58 -4.80 -6.14
N LEU A 19 -5.66 -4.26 -6.94
CA LEU A 19 -5.59 -2.83 -7.29
C LEU A 19 -6.34 -2.50 -8.59
N LEU A 20 -6.78 -3.51 -9.36
CA LEU A 20 -7.57 -3.30 -10.56
C LEU A 20 -8.89 -2.54 -10.26
N PRO A 21 -9.38 -1.72 -11.20
CA PRO A 21 -10.66 -1.01 -11.03
C PRO A 21 -11.86 -1.93 -10.76
N GLU A 22 -11.81 -3.16 -11.27
CA GLU A 22 -12.86 -4.17 -11.15
C GLU A 22 -12.80 -4.95 -9.83
N ALA A 23 -11.69 -4.83 -9.08
CA ALA A 23 -11.52 -5.52 -7.81
C ALA A 23 -12.40 -4.89 -6.72
N LYS A 24 -12.95 -5.72 -5.84
CA LYS A 24 -13.71 -5.21 -4.69
C LYS A 24 -12.79 -4.47 -3.72
N GLN A 25 -13.34 -3.52 -2.99
CA GLN A 25 -12.56 -2.70 -2.05
C GLN A 25 -11.86 -3.57 -0.99
N GLU A 26 -12.54 -4.62 -0.53
CA GLU A 26 -12.07 -5.54 0.51
C GLU A 26 -10.97 -6.49 0.02
N GLU A 27 -10.81 -6.68 -1.30
CA GLU A 27 -9.79 -7.59 -1.84
C GLU A 27 -8.38 -7.15 -1.46
N LEU A 28 -8.09 -5.85 -1.54
CA LEU A 28 -6.77 -5.32 -1.15
C LEU A 28 -6.55 -5.45 0.36
N GLU A 29 -7.60 -5.25 1.17
CA GLU A 29 -7.51 -5.43 2.63
C GLU A 29 -7.22 -6.88 2.99
N ASN A 30 -7.84 -7.83 2.30
CA ASN A 30 -7.64 -9.27 2.51
C ASN A 30 -6.24 -9.72 2.07
N VAL A 31 -5.74 -9.21 0.93
CA VAL A 31 -4.38 -9.51 0.46
C VAL A 31 -3.33 -8.92 1.40
N LEU A 32 -3.54 -7.69 1.89
CA LEU A 32 -2.66 -7.08 2.90
C LEU A 32 -2.68 -7.86 4.22
N TRP A 33 -3.84 -8.35 4.67
CA TRP A 33 -3.91 -9.21 5.85
C TRP A 33 -2.98 -10.42 5.69
N ARG A 34 -3.20 -11.20 4.63
CA ARG A 34 -2.49 -12.46 4.40
C ARG A 34 -0.98 -12.28 4.27
N ASN A 35 -0.54 -11.18 3.69
CA ASN A 35 0.86 -11.00 3.29
C ASN A 35 1.66 -10.10 4.24
N VAL A 36 1.01 -9.29 5.08
CA VAL A 36 1.67 -8.27 5.93
C VAL A 36 1.32 -8.41 7.42
N PHE A 37 0.06 -8.71 7.73
CA PHE A 37 -0.43 -8.68 9.13
C PHE A 37 -0.66 -10.05 9.74
N SER A 38 -0.74 -11.11 8.93
CA SER A 38 -0.95 -12.48 9.36
C SER A 38 0.34 -13.28 9.17
N ASP A 39 0.97 -13.65 10.29
CA ASP A 39 2.19 -14.47 10.27
C ASP A 39 1.88 -15.99 10.21
N ASP A 40 0.65 -16.39 10.56
CA ASP A 40 0.25 -17.77 10.81
C ASP A 40 -0.96 -18.24 9.97
N GLY A 41 -1.47 -17.40 9.08
CA GLY A 41 -2.71 -17.70 8.34
C GLY A 41 -3.97 -17.62 9.20
N SER A 42 -3.89 -16.92 10.35
CA SER A 42 -5.03 -16.58 11.20
C SER A 42 -6.19 -16.00 10.41
N SER A 43 -7.40 -16.39 10.84
CA SER A 43 -8.65 -15.81 10.33
C SER A 43 -8.64 -14.30 10.53
N ILE A 44 -9.13 -13.58 9.51
CA ILE A 44 -9.26 -12.13 9.50
C ILE A 44 -10.01 -11.67 10.77
N PRO A 45 -9.37 -10.98 11.73
CA PRO A 45 -10.06 -10.43 12.89
C PRO A 45 -10.97 -9.28 12.46
N ASP A 46 -12.05 -9.04 13.20
CA ASP A 46 -13.03 -7.98 12.91
C ASP A 46 -12.46 -6.55 13.05
N ASP A 47 -11.24 -6.42 13.58
CA ASP A 47 -10.51 -5.15 13.62
C ASP A 47 -10.05 -4.74 12.20
N SER A 48 -10.99 -4.09 11.51
CA SER A 48 -10.88 -3.62 10.13
C SER A 48 -10.06 -2.32 10.00
N GLY A 49 -9.81 -1.61 11.10
CA GLY A 49 -9.28 -0.23 11.05
C GLY A 49 -7.89 -0.12 10.42
N LEU A 50 -6.95 -0.97 10.86
CA LEU A 50 -5.56 -0.93 10.38
C LEU A 50 -5.43 -1.38 8.93
N ARG A 51 -6.15 -2.44 8.54
CA ARG A 51 -6.15 -2.95 7.16
C ARG A 51 -6.77 -1.95 6.20
N ALA A 52 -7.90 -1.36 6.57
CA ALA A 52 -8.55 -0.33 5.78
C ALA A 52 -7.66 0.92 5.65
N ALA A 53 -6.94 1.31 6.70
CA ALA A 53 -5.99 2.42 6.64
C ALA A 53 -4.83 2.14 5.67
N MET A 54 -4.21 0.95 5.74
CA MET A 54 -3.14 0.56 4.83
C MET A 54 -3.64 0.43 3.38
N SER A 55 -4.82 -0.14 3.16
CA SER A 55 -5.47 -0.25 1.84
C SER A 55 -5.67 1.14 1.21
N ARG A 56 -6.21 2.09 1.98
CA ARG A 56 -6.36 3.49 1.53
C ARG A 56 -5.01 4.13 1.19
N TYR A 57 -4.00 3.93 2.03
CA TYR A 57 -2.66 4.45 1.79
C TYR A 57 -2.07 3.90 0.49
N VAL A 58 -2.07 2.57 0.30
CA VAL A 58 -1.56 1.92 -0.92
C VAL A 58 -2.27 2.43 -2.18
N ARG A 59 -3.61 2.52 -2.16
CA ARG A 59 -4.38 3.04 -3.32
C ARG A 59 -4.03 4.49 -3.63
N ARG A 60 -3.88 5.33 -2.61
CA ARG A 60 -3.47 6.73 -2.76
C ARG A 60 -2.07 6.83 -3.37
N GLU A 61 -1.08 6.16 -2.80
CA GLU A 61 0.29 6.21 -3.29
C GLU A 61 0.41 5.65 -4.72
N SER A 62 -0.29 4.55 -5.03
CA SER A 62 -0.34 4.00 -6.39
C SER A 62 -0.91 5.00 -7.40
N THR A 63 -1.97 5.72 -7.02
CA THR A 63 -2.55 6.78 -7.85
C THR A 63 -1.59 7.97 -8.00
N CYS A 64 -0.88 8.37 -6.95
CA CYS A 64 0.13 9.43 -7.04
C CYS A 64 1.29 9.04 -7.96
N LEU A 65 1.75 7.79 -7.88
CA LEU A 65 2.80 7.28 -8.75
C LEU A 65 2.37 7.24 -10.22
N SER A 66 1.11 6.89 -10.52
CA SER A 66 0.62 6.87 -11.91
C SER A 66 0.53 8.27 -12.54
N LEU A 67 0.41 9.32 -11.71
CA LEU A 67 0.43 10.72 -12.12
C LEU A 67 1.84 11.33 -12.13
N THR A 68 2.86 10.60 -11.66
CA THR A 68 4.24 11.10 -11.61
C THR A 68 4.90 10.97 -12.98
N GLU A 69 5.60 12.02 -13.43
CA GLU A 69 6.34 12.01 -14.68
C GLU A 69 7.43 10.92 -14.68
N LYS A 70 7.65 10.29 -15.84
CA LYS A 70 8.61 9.18 -15.96
C LYS A 70 10.02 9.63 -15.60
N GLU A 71 10.40 10.84 -15.98
CA GLU A 71 11.68 11.46 -15.70
C GLU A 71 11.90 11.63 -14.20
N ALA A 72 10.86 11.99 -13.45
CA ALA A 72 10.90 12.09 -11.99
C ALA A 72 11.06 10.71 -11.34
N LEU A 73 10.37 9.67 -11.85
CA LEU A 73 10.52 8.29 -11.36
C LEU A 73 11.95 7.76 -11.59
N PHE A 74 12.51 7.93 -12.79
CA PHE A 74 13.85 7.43 -13.13
C PHE A 74 14.98 8.21 -12.47
N SER A 75 14.77 9.48 -12.14
CA SER A 75 15.73 10.27 -11.37
C SER A 75 15.62 10.06 -9.85
N GLY A 76 14.65 9.26 -9.39
CA GLY A 76 14.39 9.05 -7.96
C GLY A 76 13.75 10.26 -7.27
N ASN A 77 13.26 11.24 -8.03
CA ASN A 77 12.60 12.44 -7.52
C ASN A 77 11.10 12.19 -7.23
N PHE A 78 10.81 11.19 -6.41
CA PHE A 78 9.48 10.91 -5.90
C PHE A 78 9.55 10.54 -4.42
N MET A 79 8.45 10.68 -3.70
CA MET A 79 8.38 10.36 -2.29
C MET A 79 6.99 9.89 -1.91
N PHE A 80 6.93 8.87 -1.07
CA PHE A 80 5.68 8.44 -0.45
C PHE A 80 5.29 9.36 0.70
N THR A 81 4.00 9.51 0.94
CA THR A 81 3.54 10.36 2.05
C THR A 81 3.88 9.75 3.40
N SER A 82 4.48 10.53 4.30
CA SER A 82 4.80 10.07 5.65
C SER A 82 3.53 9.73 6.44
N LEU A 83 3.57 8.63 7.19
CA LEU A 83 2.50 8.16 8.08
C LEU A 83 2.61 8.73 9.51
N GLU A 84 3.54 9.65 9.76
CA GLU A 84 3.71 10.26 11.08
C GLU A 84 2.41 10.93 11.58
N ASN A 85 2.08 10.67 12.85
CA ASN A 85 0.98 11.35 13.53
C ASN A 85 1.21 12.86 13.45
N SER A 86 0.21 13.60 12.99
CA SER A 86 0.15 15.06 13.03
C SER A 86 -0.04 15.60 14.46
N SER A 87 0.74 15.09 15.41
CA SER A 87 0.94 15.66 16.73
C SER A 87 2.31 16.33 16.82
N SER A 88 2.68 17.17 15.84
CA SER A 88 3.60 18.29 16.08
C SER A 88 3.56 19.30 14.91
N HIS A 89 2.92 20.44 15.19
CA HIS A 89 3.22 21.77 14.66
C HIS A 89 3.63 21.91 13.18
N THR A 90 2.65 22.21 12.32
CA THR A 90 2.88 22.86 11.02
C THR A 90 3.18 24.36 11.23
N PRO A 91 4.32 24.91 10.77
CA PRO A 91 4.34 26.32 10.41
C PRO A 91 3.71 26.45 9.02
N LYS A 92 2.68 27.28 8.93
CA LYS A 92 2.05 27.68 7.67
C LYS A 92 3.14 28.21 6.72
N ARG A 93 3.32 27.58 5.56
CA ARG A 93 4.00 28.21 4.43
C ARG A 93 3.13 29.37 3.97
N THR A 94 3.53 30.59 4.32
CA THR A 94 3.01 31.82 3.70
C THR A 94 3.49 31.88 2.26
N ALA A 95 2.57 32.29 1.38
CA ALA A 95 2.80 32.59 -0.02
C ALA A 95 3.82 33.71 -0.22
#